data_AF-A0A2G6DE57-F1
#
_entry.id   AF-A0A2G6DE57-F1
#
_cell.length_a   1.000
_cell.length_b   1.000
_cell.length_c   1.000
_cell.angle_alpha   90.00
_cell.angle_beta   90.00
_cell.angle_gamma   90.00
#
_symmetry.space_group_name_H-M   'P 1'
#
loop_
_entity.id
_entity.type
_entity.pdbx_description
1 polymer ?
#
loop_
_entity_poly.entity_id
_entity_poly.type
_entity_poly.pdbx_seq_one_letter_code
_entity_poly.pdbx_strand_id
1 'polypeptide(L)'
;MKKLLVIFLGLLVSSSFLNAQGGSKFLIHELVLLPHPGKVLKQHAKEIGVTKQEMQRIKKEVKAVYPPIFQGKTREAFKLEKKLKRMVLKGKTKADVKDLLDKIAKLKREAIDSRIDALNKFREIVGEEKWKKIINFKK
;
A
#
# COMPACT_ATOMS: atom_id res chain seq x y z
N MET A 1 -54.96 43.68 -15.36
CA MET A 1 -54.11 44.65 -14.63
C MET A 1 -53.09 43.89 -13.79
N LYS A 2 -51.81 44.15 -14.11
CA LYS A 2 -50.58 44.10 -13.30
C LYS A 2 -50.41 42.97 -12.25
N LYS A 3 -49.49 42.03 -12.53
CA LYS A 3 -48.15 41.87 -11.89
C LYS A 3 -48.23 41.11 -10.55
N LEU A 4 -47.56 39.98 -10.34
CA LEU A 4 -46.10 39.86 -10.27
C LEU A 4 -45.66 38.41 -10.60
N LEU A 5 -44.77 38.29 -11.59
CA LEU A 5 -44.05 37.07 -11.93
C LEU A 5 -42.90 36.89 -10.93
N VAL A 6 -42.87 35.80 -10.18
CA VAL A 6 -41.69 35.43 -9.37
C VAL A 6 -40.75 34.64 -10.29
N ILE A 7 -39.79 35.35 -10.89
CA ILE A 7 -38.69 34.75 -11.63
C ILE A 7 -37.59 34.42 -10.61
N PHE A 8 -37.54 33.17 -10.16
CA PHE A 8 -36.34 32.60 -9.54
C PHE A 8 -35.32 32.34 -10.65
N LEU A 9 -34.59 33.39 -11.05
CA LEU A 9 -33.49 33.26 -12.00
C LEU A 9 -32.33 32.60 -11.26
N GLY A 10 -32.19 31.29 -11.46
CA GLY A 10 -31.06 30.51 -11.00
C GLY A 10 -29.77 31.10 -11.56
N LEU A 11 -29.00 31.78 -10.70
CA LEU A 11 -27.59 32.02 -10.95
C LEU A 11 -26.88 30.67 -10.91
N LEU A 12 -26.74 30.10 -12.10
CA LEU A 12 -25.78 29.06 -12.44
C LEU A 12 -24.40 29.52 -11.97
N VAL A 13 -23.99 29.05 -10.80
CA VAL A 13 -22.58 29.06 -10.40
C VAL A 13 -21.87 28.19 -11.42
N SER A 14 -21.27 28.88 -12.40
CA SER A 14 -20.41 28.30 -13.41
C SER A 14 -19.16 27.82 -12.69
N SER A 15 -19.20 26.61 -12.14
CA SER A 15 -18.02 25.95 -11.62
C SER A 15 -17.11 25.64 -12.79
N SER A 16 -16.20 26.57 -13.05
CA SER A 16 -15.05 26.40 -13.93
C SER A 16 -14.41 25.06 -13.64
N PHE A 17 -14.55 24.11 -14.56
CA PHE A 17 -13.67 22.96 -14.62
C PHE A 17 -12.29 23.47 -15.01
N LEU A 18 -11.54 23.97 -14.03
CA LEU A 18 -10.10 24.09 -14.10
C LEU A 18 -9.56 22.67 -14.29
N ASN A 19 -9.20 22.39 -15.54
CA ASN A 19 -8.37 21.26 -15.91
C ASN A 19 -7.07 21.32 -15.10
N ALA A 20 -7.04 20.60 -13.97
CA ALA A 20 -5.81 20.31 -13.27
C ALA A 20 -5.03 19.26 -14.06
N GLN A 21 -4.36 19.71 -15.13
CA GLN A 21 -3.22 19.01 -15.72
C GLN A 21 -2.05 19.14 -14.74
N GLY A 22 -2.03 18.29 -13.72
CA GLY A 22 -0.97 18.22 -12.73
C GLY A 22 -0.73 16.76 -12.41
N GLY A 23 0.30 16.17 -13.03
CA GLY A 23 0.77 14.84 -12.68
C GLY A 23 0.89 14.72 -11.16
N SER A 24 0.27 13.68 -10.62
CA SER A 24 0.10 13.45 -9.19
C SER A 24 1.40 13.70 -8.40
N LYS A 25 1.56 14.89 -7.82
CA LYS A 25 2.63 15.15 -6.86
C LYS A 25 2.28 14.67 -5.45
N PHE A 26 1.02 14.29 -5.22
CA PHE A 26 0.49 14.00 -3.87
C PHE A 26 -0.39 12.73 -3.80
N LEU A 27 -0.13 11.70 -4.61
CA LEU A 27 -0.73 10.39 -4.34
C LEU A 27 -0.01 9.76 -3.14
N ILE A 28 -0.69 9.74 -1.99
CA ILE A 28 -0.26 8.93 -0.86
C ILE A 28 -0.54 7.47 -1.22
N HIS A 29 0.52 6.66 -1.33
CA HIS A 29 0.35 5.23 -1.50
C HIS A 29 -0.39 4.66 -0.30
N GLU A 30 -1.39 3.81 -0.57
CA GLU A 30 -2.17 3.15 0.47
C GLU A 30 -1.30 2.27 1.40
N LEU A 31 -0.12 1.87 0.94
CA LEU A 31 0.87 1.09 1.66
C LEU A 31 2.26 1.70 1.47
N VAL A 32 3.08 1.66 2.52
CA VAL A 32 4.48 2.09 2.46
C VAL A 32 5.26 1.22 1.49
N LEU A 33 6.00 1.85 0.57
CA LEU A 33 6.84 1.16 -0.39
C LEU A 33 8.19 0.80 0.23
N LEU A 34 8.35 -0.47 0.59
CA LEU A 34 9.61 -1.01 1.11
C LEU A 34 10.43 -1.71 0.02
N PRO A 35 11.78 -1.72 0.14
CA PRO A 35 12.65 -2.40 -0.81
C PRO A 35 12.28 -3.88 -0.96
N HIS A 36 12.63 -4.45 -2.12
CA HIS A 36 12.40 -5.86 -2.42
C HIS A 36 13.72 -6.55 -2.79
N PRO A 37 14.53 -6.96 -1.78
CA PRO A 37 15.84 -7.58 -1.98
C PRO A 37 15.85 -8.81 -2.89
N GLY A 38 14.72 -9.53 -2.97
CA GLY A 38 14.62 -10.76 -3.76
C GLY A 38 14.96 -10.62 -5.24
N LYS A 39 14.74 -9.45 -5.87
CA LYS A 39 15.12 -9.22 -7.27
C LYS A 39 16.63 -9.08 -7.40
N VAL A 40 17.24 -8.26 -6.54
CA VAL A 40 18.69 -8.04 -6.48
C VAL A 40 19.42 -9.37 -6.28
N LEU A 41 18.97 -10.21 -5.34
CA LEU A 41 19.60 -11.53 -5.17
C LEU A 41 19.46 -12.46 -6.37
N LYS A 42 18.32 -12.44 -7.06
CA LYS A 42 18.14 -13.30 -8.25
C LYS A 42 19.17 -12.95 -9.33
N GLN A 43 19.56 -11.69 -9.43
CA GLN A 43 20.43 -11.18 -10.49
C GLN A 43 21.91 -11.12 -10.06
N HIS A 44 22.18 -10.77 -8.81
CA HIS A 44 23.52 -10.36 -8.34
C HIS A 44 24.02 -11.12 -7.10
N ALA A 45 23.40 -12.25 -6.72
CA ALA A 45 23.81 -13.00 -5.52
C ALA A 45 25.31 -13.37 -5.51
N LYS A 46 25.89 -13.72 -6.67
CA LYS A 46 27.32 -14.06 -6.79
C LYS A 46 28.21 -12.85 -6.50
N GLU A 47 27.92 -11.70 -7.11
CA GLU A 47 28.66 -10.44 -6.92
C GLU A 47 28.61 -9.95 -5.46
N ILE A 48 27.47 -10.19 -4.80
CA ILE A 48 27.26 -9.81 -3.40
C ILE A 48 27.91 -10.80 -2.42
N GLY A 49 28.31 -11.99 -2.90
CA GLY A 49 28.89 -13.04 -2.06
C GLY A 49 27.86 -13.77 -1.21
N VAL A 50 26.61 -13.88 -1.66
CA VAL A 50 25.57 -14.67 -0.99
C VAL A 50 25.78 -16.14 -1.30
N THR A 51 25.96 -16.93 -0.24
CA THR A 51 26.23 -18.37 -0.30
C THR A 51 24.96 -19.17 -0.59
N LYS A 52 25.14 -20.44 -1.00
CA LYS A 52 24.01 -21.37 -1.18
C LYS A 52 23.24 -21.60 0.13
N GLN A 53 23.93 -21.65 1.27
CA GLN A 53 23.32 -21.86 2.58
C GLN A 53 22.46 -20.65 3.00
N GLU A 54 22.98 -19.43 2.86
CA GLU A 54 22.19 -18.20 3.09
C GLU A 54 20.98 -18.15 2.16
N MET A 55 21.14 -18.60 0.91
CA MET A 55 20.03 -18.60 -0.03
C MET A 55 18.94 -19.63 0.30
N GLN A 56 19.32 -20.80 0.80
CA GLN A 56 18.37 -21.78 1.34
C GLN A 56 17.65 -21.23 2.58
N ARG A 57 18.38 -20.59 3.50
CA ARG A 57 17.80 -19.92 4.68
C ARG A 57 16.79 -18.85 4.27
N ILE A 58 17.12 -17.95 3.35
CA ILE A 58 16.18 -16.93 2.86
C ILE A 58 14.94 -17.58 2.22
N LYS A 59 15.08 -18.68 1.48
CA LYS A 59 13.92 -19.39 0.93
C LYS A 59 13.00 -19.92 2.04
N LYS A 60 13.56 -20.55 3.06
CA LYS A 60 12.82 -21.19 4.16
C LYS A 60 12.27 -20.18 5.17
N GLU A 61 13.11 -19.27 5.64
CA GLU A 61 12.83 -18.37 6.75
C GLU A 61 12.15 -17.07 6.30
N VAL A 62 12.36 -16.65 5.04
CA VAL A 62 11.76 -15.40 4.53
C VAL A 62 10.65 -15.66 3.51
N LYS A 63 10.97 -16.31 2.37
CA LYS A 63 10.03 -16.45 1.25
C LYS A 63 8.83 -17.33 1.57
N ALA A 64 9.00 -18.36 2.39
CA ALA A 64 7.90 -19.25 2.77
C ALA A 64 6.99 -18.66 3.86
N VAL A 65 7.49 -17.70 4.65
CA VAL A 65 6.80 -17.22 5.86
C VAL A 65 6.05 -15.92 5.61
N TYR A 66 6.76 -14.86 5.18
CA TYR A 66 6.19 -13.51 5.19
C TYR A 66 5.30 -13.18 3.98
N PRO A 67 5.60 -13.60 2.74
CA PRO A 67 4.72 -13.30 1.60
C PRO A 67 3.28 -13.83 1.77
N PRO A 68 3.03 -15.05 2.28
CA PRO A 68 1.67 -15.49 2.59
C PRO A 68 0.96 -14.60 3.62
N ILE A 69 1.66 -14.14 4.65
CA ILE A 69 1.11 -13.23 5.69
C ILE A 69 0.72 -11.90 5.04
N PHE A 70 1.64 -11.27 4.31
CA PHE A 70 1.39 -10.01 3.61
C PHE A 70 0.20 -10.12 2.65
N GLN A 71 0.17 -11.18 1.83
CA GLN A 71 -0.90 -11.41 0.86
C GLN A 71 -2.24 -11.69 1.53
N GLY A 72 -2.24 -12.43 2.65
CA GLY A 72 -3.43 -12.67 3.46
C GLY A 72 -4.05 -11.37 3.98
N LYS A 73 -3.23 -10.52 4.62
CA LYS A 73 -3.67 -9.24 5.20
C LYS A 73 -4.17 -8.27 4.14
N THR A 74 -3.44 -8.12 3.04
CA THR A 74 -3.83 -7.23 1.93
C THR A 74 -5.10 -7.70 1.23
N ARG A 75 -5.27 -9.01 1.03
CA ARG A 75 -6.51 -9.58 0.47
C ARG A 75 -7.71 -9.36 1.38
N GLU A 76 -7.54 -9.50 2.69
CA GLU A 76 -8.62 -9.21 3.64
C GLU A 76 -8.98 -7.72 3.63
N ALA A 77 -7.99 -6.83 3.69
CA ALA A 77 -8.21 -5.38 3.62
C ALA A 77 -8.99 -5.01 2.35
N PHE A 78 -8.58 -5.53 1.20
CA PHE A 78 -9.25 -5.27 -0.08
C PHE A 78 -10.74 -5.71 -0.09
N LYS A 79 -11.06 -6.85 0.52
CA LYS A 79 -12.47 -7.29 0.66
C LYS A 79 -13.27 -6.32 1.52
N LEU A 80 -12.68 -5.83 2.62
CA LEU A 80 -13.31 -4.87 3.52
C LEU A 80 -13.49 -3.50 2.86
N GLU A 81 -12.54 -3.05 2.05
CA GLU A 81 -12.67 -1.81 1.27
C GLU A 81 -13.82 -1.88 0.26
N LYS A 82 -13.98 -3.01 -0.43
CA LYS A 82 -15.15 -3.24 -1.29
C LYS A 82 -16.46 -3.24 -0.52
N LYS A 83 -16.47 -3.74 0.72
CA LYS A 83 -17.64 -3.68 1.61
C LYS A 83 -17.92 -2.22 2.02
N LEU A 84 -16.90 -1.50 2.46
CA LEU A 84 -16.96 -0.09 2.86
C LEU A 84 -17.53 0.76 1.73
N LYS A 85 -17.00 0.63 0.51
CA LYS A 85 -17.50 1.35 -0.67
C LYS A 85 -18.99 1.12 -0.89
N ARG A 86 -19.45 -0.14 -0.82
CA ARG A 86 -20.88 -0.47 -0.96
C ARG A 86 -21.74 0.11 0.17
N MET A 87 -21.23 0.16 1.40
CA MET A 87 -21.96 0.73 2.54
C MET A 87 -22.12 2.24 2.39
N VAL A 88 -21.05 2.96 2.04
CA VAL A 88 -21.08 4.41 1.84
C VAL A 88 -22.01 4.79 0.68
N LEU A 89 -21.98 4.05 -0.43
CA LEU A 89 -22.91 4.26 -1.55
C LEU A 89 -24.39 4.02 -1.18
N LYS A 90 -24.67 3.27 -0.10
CA LYS A 90 -26.02 3.07 0.45
C LYS A 90 -26.38 4.11 1.53
N GLY A 91 -25.62 5.20 1.66
CA GLY A 91 -25.89 6.28 2.59
C GLY A 91 -25.41 6.04 4.03
N LYS A 92 -24.56 5.04 4.28
CA LYS A 92 -23.96 4.84 5.60
C LYS A 92 -23.01 5.98 5.95
N THR A 93 -23.11 6.47 7.18
CA THR A 93 -22.33 7.59 7.72
C THR A 93 -20.94 7.14 8.17
N LYS A 94 -20.09 8.11 8.52
CA LYS A 94 -18.76 7.83 9.09
C LYS A 94 -18.85 7.02 10.39
N ALA A 95 -19.87 7.27 11.22
CA ALA A 95 -20.10 6.53 12.45
C ALA A 95 -20.44 5.06 12.18
N ASP A 96 -21.31 4.80 11.19
CA ASP A 96 -21.72 3.43 10.80
C ASP A 96 -20.56 2.54 10.31
N VAL A 97 -19.51 3.16 9.75
CA VAL A 97 -18.39 2.44 9.12
C VAL A 97 -17.09 2.55 9.90
N LYS A 98 -17.09 3.17 11.09
CA LYS A 98 -15.90 3.43 11.89
C LYS A 98 -15.07 2.17 12.13
N ASP A 99 -15.69 1.12 12.66
CA ASP A 99 -14.96 -0.12 12.99
C ASP A 99 -14.43 -0.83 11.74
N LEU A 100 -15.12 -0.68 10.60
CA LEU A 100 -14.65 -1.22 9.32
C LEU A 100 -13.40 -0.48 8.83
N LEU A 101 -13.38 0.85 8.95
CA LEU A 101 -12.21 1.68 8.65
C LEU A 101 -11.02 1.32 9.56
N ASP A 102 -11.25 1.23 10.87
CA ASP A 102 -10.22 0.87 11.85
C ASP A 102 -9.62 -0.51 11.54
N LYS A 103 -10.47 -1.48 11.16
CA LYS A 103 -10.02 -2.81 10.77
C LYS A 103 -9.18 -2.79 9.48
N ILE A 104 -9.58 -2.01 8.47
CA ILE A 104 -8.80 -1.84 7.23
C ILE A 104 -7.42 -1.26 7.56
N ALA A 105 -7.37 -0.19 8.35
CA ALA A 105 -6.12 0.45 8.76
C ALA A 105 -5.20 -0.53 9.51
N LYS A 106 -5.75 -1.29 10.46
CA LYS A 106 -5.02 -2.32 11.21
C LYS A 106 -4.43 -3.38 10.29
N LEU A 107 -5.20 -3.91 9.34
CA LEU A 107 -4.72 -4.94 8.39
C LEU A 107 -3.61 -4.41 7.48
N LYS A 108 -3.72 -3.16 7.01
CA LYS A 108 -2.67 -2.52 6.20
C LYS A 108 -1.38 -2.34 6.99
N ARG A 109 -1.46 -1.88 8.24
CA ARG A 109 -0.32 -1.79 9.15
C ARG A 109 0.33 -3.17 9.35
N GLU A 110 -0.44 -4.18 9.72
CA GLU A 110 0.06 -5.55 9.94
C GLU A 110 0.68 -6.17 8.68
N ALA A 111 0.19 -5.82 7.49
CA ALA A 111 0.84 -6.20 6.24
C ALA A 111 2.23 -5.55 6.15
N ILE A 112 2.36 -4.25 6.42
CA ILE A 112 3.67 -3.57 6.42
C ILE A 112 4.60 -4.12 7.50
N ASP A 113 4.10 -4.42 8.69
CA ASP A 113 4.87 -5.06 9.78
C ASP A 113 5.52 -6.35 9.28
N SER A 114 4.75 -7.22 8.59
CA SER A 114 5.31 -8.46 8.02
C SER A 114 6.42 -8.23 6.98
N ARG A 115 6.41 -7.09 6.27
CA ARG A 115 7.48 -6.74 5.34
C ARG A 115 8.71 -6.20 6.07
N ILE A 116 8.52 -5.45 7.15
CA ILE A 116 9.62 -4.99 8.02
C ILE A 116 10.30 -6.22 8.62
N ASP A 117 9.54 -7.16 9.16
CA ASP A 117 10.06 -8.41 9.71
C ASP A 117 10.82 -9.23 8.67
N ALA A 118 10.27 -9.33 7.46
CA ALA A 118 10.94 -10.00 6.35
C ALA A 118 12.31 -9.36 6.03
N LEU A 119 12.41 -8.02 6.02
CA LEU A 119 13.66 -7.31 5.77
C LEU A 119 14.66 -7.51 6.92
N ASN A 120 14.20 -7.46 8.16
CA ASN A 120 15.03 -7.70 9.34
C ASN A 120 15.60 -9.13 9.32
N LYS A 121 14.76 -10.13 9.04
CA LYS A 121 15.18 -11.52 8.92
C LYS A 121 16.16 -11.72 7.76
N PHE A 122 15.94 -11.02 6.67
CA PHE A 122 16.85 -11.04 5.53
C PHE A 122 18.23 -10.48 5.89
N ARG A 123 18.26 -9.31 6.54
CA ARG A 123 19.47 -8.64 7.02
C ARG A 123 20.25 -9.52 8.00
N GLU A 124 19.54 -10.19 8.91
CA GLU A 124 20.11 -11.18 9.84
C GLU A 124 20.82 -12.33 9.09
N ILE A 125 20.18 -12.89 8.06
CA ILE A 125 20.73 -14.05 7.33
C ILE A 125 22.00 -13.70 6.55
N VAL A 126 22.03 -12.53 5.89
CA VAL A 126 23.16 -12.15 5.02
C VAL A 126 24.25 -11.35 5.74
N GLY A 127 23.96 -10.83 6.93
CA GLY A 127 24.84 -9.93 7.67
C GLY A 127 24.91 -8.50 7.11
N GLU A 128 25.44 -7.59 7.92
CA GLU A 128 25.47 -6.16 7.64
C GLU A 128 26.20 -5.77 6.36
N GLU A 129 27.35 -6.39 6.10
CA GLU A 129 28.18 -6.02 4.94
C GLU A 129 27.47 -6.33 3.62
N LYS A 130 26.90 -7.54 3.49
CA LYS A 130 26.14 -7.94 2.31
C LYS A 130 24.82 -7.18 2.22
N TRP A 131 24.18 -6.91 3.36
CA TRP A 131 22.97 -6.11 3.40
C TRP A 131 23.17 -4.70 2.82
N LYS A 132 24.26 -4.02 3.19
CA LYS A 132 24.63 -2.72 2.61
C LYS A 132 24.80 -2.81 1.09
N LYS A 133 25.46 -3.85 0.57
CA LYS A 133 25.59 -4.08 -0.88
C LYS A 133 24.23 -4.26 -1.55
N ILE A 134 23.30 -4.99 -0.90
CA ILE A 134 21.97 -5.27 -1.44
C ILE A 134 21.09 -4.02 -1.52
N ILE A 135 21.07 -3.17 -0.49
CA ILE A 135 20.20 -1.98 -0.48
C ILE A 135 20.75 -0.83 -1.35
N ASN A 136 22.06 -0.81 -1.59
CA ASN A 136 22.71 0.17 -2.45
C ASN A 136 22.79 -0.26 -3.92
N PHE A 137 22.30 -1.46 -4.25
CA PHE A 137 22.22 -1.92 -5.63
C PHE A 137 21.24 -1.02 -6.39
N LYS A 138 21.79 -0.15 -7.25
CA LYS A 138 20.97 0.72 -8.11
C LYS A 138 20.12 -0.17 -9.02
N LYS A 139 18.82 0.13 -9.06
CA LYS A 139 17.85 -0.51 -9.96
C LYS A 139 18.12 -0.14 -11.41
#